data_AF-A0A1Q9US43-F1
#
_entry.id   AF-A0A1Q9US43-F1
#
_cell.length_a   1.000
_cell.length_b   1.000
_cell.length_c   1.000
_cell.angle_alpha   90.00
_cell.angle_beta   90.00
_cell.angle_gamma   90.00
#
_symmetry.space_group_name_H-M   'P 1'
#
loop_
_entity.id
_entity.type
_entity.pdbx_description
1 polymer ?
#
loop_
_entity_poly.entity_id
_entity_poly.type
_entity_poly.pdbx_seq_one_letter_code
_entity_poly.pdbx_strand_id
1 'polypeptide(L)'
;MTEARTALQVALHDIGGFAQQFDELHRWASWFTKAETLLTDPAPAAPYHQDLLPPDADLERRQLAAAVVQGWVFGGMGSWNDGGPADPGAQREYERVGAHVYSALLTALPAGTNGA
;
A
#
# COMPACT_ATOMS: atom_id res chain seq x y z
N MET A 1 12.61 -10.31 4.03
CA MET A 1 11.30 -9.72 4.39
C MET A 1 11.44 -8.34 5.01
N THR A 2 12.37 -8.12 5.95
CA THR A 2 12.61 -6.81 6.59
C THR A 2 12.79 -5.66 5.60
N GLU A 3 13.65 -5.80 4.59
CA GLU A 3 13.86 -4.74 3.58
C GLU A 3 12.59 -4.40 2.81
N ALA A 4 11.85 -5.42 2.35
CA ALA A 4 10.59 -5.22 1.63
C ALA A 4 9.51 -4.56 2.50
N ARG A 5 9.43 -4.93 3.79
CA ARG A 5 8.56 -4.32 4.78
C ARG A 5 8.91 -2.84 4.98
N THR A 6 10.18 -2.53 5.21
CA THR A 6 10.64 -1.15 5.41
C THR A 6 10.40 -0.30 4.16
N ALA A 7 10.69 -0.81 2.97
CA ALA A 7 10.44 -0.12 1.71
C ALA A 7 8.94 0.18 1.53
N LEU A 8 8.07 -0.80 1.82
CA LEU A 8 6.62 -0.60 1.74
C LEU A 8 6.13 0.41 2.78
N GLN A 9 6.64 0.37 4.01
CA GLN A 9 6.28 1.34 5.05
C GLN A 9 6.60 2.77 4.61
N VAL A 10 7.83 3.01 4.14
CA VAL A 10 8.26 4.34 3.67
C VAL A 10 7.41 4.80 2.49
N ALA A 11 7.17 3.93 1.51
CA ALA A 11 6.37 4.30 0.34
C ALA A 11 4.91 4.60 0.69
N LEU A 12 4.29 3.85 1.61
CA LEU A 12 2.94 4.10 2.11
C LEU A 12 2.85 5.41 2.90
N HIS A 13 3.86 5.69 3.72
CA HIS A 13 3.96 6.94 4.46
C HIS A 13 4.05 8.14 3.52
N ASP A 14 4.95 8.08 2.53
CA ASP A 14 5.17 9.15 1.55
C ASP A 14 3.90 9.45 0.74
N ILE A 15 3.27 8.42 0.16
CA ILE A 15 2.07 8.61 -0.66
C ILE A 15 0.85 9.03 0.19
N GLY A 16 0.76 8.54 1.42
CA GLY A 16 -0.23 8.99 2.39
C GLY A 16 -0.08 10.48 2.72
N GLY A 17 1.13 10.91 3.05
CA GLY A 17 1.45 12.31 3.35
C GLY A 17 1.27 13.24 2.14
N PHE A 18 1.56 12.76 0.93
CA PHE A 18 1.22 13.49 -0.30
C PHE A 18 -0.30 13.63 -0.47
N ALA A 19 -1.05 12.53 -0.35
CA ALA A 19 -2.50 12.52 -0.53
C ALA A 19 -3.24 13.40 0.49
N GLN A 20 -2.68 13.60 1.69
CA GLN A 20 -3.24 14.50 2.72
C GLN A 20 -3.17 15.99 2.35
N GLN A 21 -2.40 16.36 1.33
CA GLN A 21 -2.27 17.77 0.93
C GLN A 21 -3.40 18.23 0.00
N PHE A 22 -4.22 17.30 -0.53
CA PHE A 22 -5.23 17.57 -1.55
C PHE A 22 -6.59 16.99 -1.15
N ASP A 23 -7.63 17.82 -1.20
CA ASP A 23 -8.97 17.43 -0.78
C ASP A 23 -9.53 16.25 -1.58
N GLU A 24 -9.27 16.25 -2.89
CA GLU A 24 -9.66 15.20 -3.82
C GLU A 24 -8.95 13.85 -3.55
N LEU A 25 -7.85 13.84 -2.80
CA LEU A 25 -7.06 12.64 -2.48
C LEU A 25 -7.18 12.20 -1.01
N HIS A 26 -7.86 12.94 -0.13
CA HIS A 26 -7.98 12.61 1.30
C HIS A 26 -8.48 11.20 1.60
N ARG A 27 -9.40 10.67 0.77
CA ARG A 27 -9.86 9.27 0.91
C ARG A 27 -8.71 8.26 0.77
N TRP A 28 -7.75 8.56 -0.10
CA TRP A 28 -6.57 7.73 -0.34
C TRP A 28 -5.56 7.84 0.79
N ALA A 29 -5.36 9.04 1.35
CA ALA A 29 -4.53 9.19 2.54
C ALA A 29 -4.95 8.22 3.66
N SER A 30 -6.26 8.16 3.94
CA SER A 30 -6.81 7.24 4.96
C SER A 30 -6.59 5.76 4.58
N TRP A 31 -6.68 5.46 3.29
CA TRP A 31 -6.46 4.12 2.74
C TRP A 31 -4.99 3.67 2.89
N PHE A 32 -4.02 4.57 2.64
CA PHE A 32 -2.60 4.30 2.80
C PHE A 32 -2.18 4.23 4.27
N THR A 33 -2.72 5.09 5.14
CA THR A 33 -2.52 4.96 6.59
C THR A 33 -2.99 3.59 7.07
N LYS A 34 -4.15 3.12 6.60
CA LYS A 34 -4.63 1.78 6.96
C LYS A 34 -3.67 0.68 6.47
N ALA A 35 -3.17 0.76 5.23
CA ALA A 35 -2.18 -0.19 4.73
C ALA A 35 -0.90 -0.20 5.60
N GLU A 36 -0.43 0.97 6.02
CA GLU A 36 0.75 1.09 6.88
C GLU A 36 0.51 0.44 8.25
N THR A 37 -0.65 0.67 8.87
CA THR A 37 -0.98 0.08 10.19
C THR A 37 -1.01 -1.45 10.16
N LEU A 38 -1.42 -2.05 9.04
CA LEU A 38 -1.46 -3.51 8.88
C LEU A 38 -0.08 -4.16 8.92
N LEU A 39 1.00 -3.40 8.68
CA LEU A 39 2.36 -3.90 8.83
C LEU A 39 2.68 -4.30 10.27
N THR A 40 1.98 -3.76 11.27
CA THR A 40 2.26 -4.05 12.70
C THR A 40 1.06 -4.55 13.47
N ASP A 41 -0.10 -4.69 12.82
CA ASP A 41 -1.32 -5.17 13.44
C ASP A 41 -1.15 -6.63 13.93
N PRO A 42 -1.46 -6.96 15.20
CA PRO A 42 -1.39 -8.34 15.70
C PRO A 42 -2.48 -9.26 15.12
N ALA A 43 -3.53 -8.71 14.51
CA ALA A 43 -4.62 -9.42 13.87
C ALA A 43 -4.93 -8.81 12.48
N PRO A 44 -3.95 -8.80 11.55
CA PRO A 44 -4.08 -8.08 10.29
C PRO A 44 -5.18 -8.69 9.41
N ALA A 45 -6.09 -7.84 8.93
CA ALA A 45 -7.19 -8.25 8.06
C ALA A 45 -7.18 -7.44 6.75
N ALA A 46 -6.92 -8.13 5.64
CA ALA A 46 -7.01 -7.54 4.31
C ALA A 46 -8.47 -7.22 3.95
N PRO A 47 -8.74 -6.12 3.21
CA PRO A 47 -10.09 -5.79 2.76
C PRO A 47 -10.64 -6.77 1.71
N TYR A 48 -9.74 -7.45 0.99
CA TYR A 48 -10.04 -8.44 -0.06
C TYR A 48 -9.05 -9.60 0.03
N HIS A 49 -9.27 -10.69 -0.72
CA HIS A 49 -8.32 -11.80 -0.87
C HIS A 49 -7.73 -12.33 0.46
N GLN A 50 -8.58 -12.51 1.48
CA GLN A 50 -8.14 -12.99 2.80
C GLN A 50 -7.62 -14.43 2.76
N ASP A 51 -7.87 -15.14 1.66
CA ASP A 51 -7.41 -16.48 1.33
C ASP A 51 -6.07 -16.50 0.55
N LEU A 52 -5.40 -15.35 0.38
CA LEU A 52 -4.12 -15.26 -0.33
C LEU A 52 -3.00 -16.10 0.31
N LEU A 53 -3.06 -16.31 1.63
CA LEU A 53 -2.09 -17.10 2.38
C LEU A 53 -2.76 -18.35 2.98
N PRO A 54 -2.00 -19.44 3.18
CA PRO A 54 -2.53 -20.61 3.86
C PRO A 54 -2.88 -20.30 5.33
N PRO A 55 -3.82 -21.04 5.95
CA PRO A 55 -4.28 -20.78 7.31
C PRO A 55 -3.23 -20.89 8.41
N ASP A 56 -2.05 -21.44 8.13
CA ASP A 56 -0.93 -21.62 9.04
C ASP A 56 0.23 -20.63 8.81
N ALA A 57 0.08 -19.68 7.87
CA ALA A 57 1.09 -18.64 7.65
C ALA A 57 1.38 -17.85 8.95
N ASP A 58 2.65 -17.51 9.17
CA ASP A 58 3.08 -16.72 10.32
C ASP A 58 2.51 -15.29 10.31
N LEU A 59 2.59 -14.62 11.46
CA LEU A 59 2.04 -13.27 11.64
C LEU A 59 2.71 -12.24 10.72
N GLU A 60 4.03 -12.31 10.54
CA GLU A 60 4.77 -11.32 9.77
C GLU A 60 4.37 -11.35 8.29
N ARG A 61 4.18 -12.55 7.74
CA ARG A 61 3.67 -12.75 6.38
C ARG A 61 2.24 -12.26 6.23
N ARG A 62 1.37 -12.53 7.21
CA ARG A 62 -0.02 -12.02 7.19
C ARG A 62 -0.08 -10.50 7.22
N GLN A 63 0.73 -9.86 8.06
CA GLN A 63 0.84 -8.41 8.12
C GLN A 63 1.27 -7.83 6.76
N LEU A 64 2.33 -8.39 6.18
CA LEU A 64 2.85 -7.91 4.91
C LEU A 64 1.86 -8.13 3.77
N ALA A 65 1.22 -9.30 3.69
CA ALA A 65 0.20 -9.59 2.68
C ALA A 65 -1.03 -8.69 2.83
N ALA A 66 -1.51 -8.47 4.06
CA ALA A 66 -2.65 -7.59 4.31
C ALA A 66 -2.35 -6.13 3.93
N ALA A 67 -1.15 -5.64 4.27
CA ALA A 67 -0.68 -4.32 3.86
C ALA A 67 -0.57 -4.20 2.34
N VAL A 68 -0.08 -5.24 1.64
CA VAL A 68 -0.01 -5.26 0.18
C VAL A 68 -1.40 -5.21 -0.44
N VAL A 69 -2.34 -6.04 0.01
CA VAL A 69 -3.71 -6.05 -0.55
C VAL A 69 -4.43 -4.74 -0.25
N GLN A 70 -4.27 -4.19 0.95
CA GLN A 70 -4.82 -2.88 1.30
C GLN A 70 -4.14 -1.77 0.48
N GLY A 71 -2.83 -1.81 0.23
CA GLY A 71 -2.09 -0.79 -0.53
C GLY A 71 -2.25 -0.89 -2.04
N TRP A 72 -2.80 -1.99 -2.56
CA TRP A 72 -2.99 -2.19 -4.00
C TRP A 72 -4.16 -1.36 -4.54
N VAL A 73 -3.85 -0.17 -5.02
CA VAL A 73 -4.82 0.80 -5.56
C VAL A 73 -4.70 1.00 -7.07
N PHE A 74 -4.00 0.09 -7.75
CA PHE A 74 -3.65 0.18 -9.17
C PHE A 74 -4.53 -0.71 -10.03
N GLY A 75 -5.17 -0.09 -11.03
CA GLY A 75 -6.04 -0.76 -12.01
C GLY A 75 -7.52 -0.79 -11.59
N GLY A 76 -8.40 -0.92 -12.59
CA GLY A 76 -9.85 -0.83 -12.40
C GLY A 76 -10.38 0.61 -12.41
N MET A 77 -11.70 0.76 -12.40
CA MET A 77 -12.38 2.05 -12.35
C MET A 77 -12.39 2.62 -10.92
N GLY A 78 -12.07 3.91 -10.77
CA GLY A 78 -11.94 4.59 -9.49
C GLY A 78 -10.61 4.33 -8.77
N SER A 79 -9.61 3.81 -9.50
CA SER A 79 -8.27 3.51 -9.00
C SER A 79 -7.49 4.79 -8.69
N TRP A 80 -6.34 4.66 -8.02
CA TRP A 80 -5.45 5.80 -7.79
C TRP A 80 -5.15 6.52 -9.10
N ASN A 81 -4.79 5.76 -10.13
CA ASN A 81 -4.40 6.26 -11.46
C ASN A 81 -5.51 6.98 -12.25
N ASP A 82 -6.79 6.85 -11.85
CA ASP A 82 -7.89 7.54 -12.53
C ASP A 82 -8.04 9.00 -12.05
N GLY A 83 -7.41 9.33 -10.92
CA GLY A 83 -7.38 10.66 -10.37
C GLY A 83 -6.04 11.37 -10.59
N GLY A 84 -5.85 12.40 -9.77
CA GLY A 84 -4.66 13.23 -9.73
C GLY A 84 -5.00 14.54 -9.03
N PRO A 85 -4.00 15.25 -8.49
CA PRO A 85 -4.21 16.58 -7.95
C PRO A 85 -4.67 17.53 -9.07
N ALA A 86 -5.55 18.48 -8.76
CA ALA A 86 -5.92 19.53 -9.71
C ALA A 86 -4.77 20.51 -10.00
N ASP A 87 -3.81 20.62 -9.07
CA ASP A 87 -2.61 21.45 -9.20
C ASP A 87 -1.59 20.82 -10.17
N PRO A 88 -1.30 21.44 -11.33
CA PRO A 88 -0.28 20.94 -12.25
C PRO A 88 1.13 20.89 -11.66
N GLY A 89 1.40 21.71 -10.64
CA GLY A 89 2.68 21.72 -9.91
C GLY A 89 2.92 20.43 -9.12
N ALA A 90 1.85 19.76 -8.69
CA ALA A 90 1.89 18.54 -7.90
C ALA A 90 1.99 17.26 -8.75
N GLN A 91 1.75 17.34 -10.06
CA GLN A 91 1.69 16.17 -10.95
C GLN A 91 2.97 15.32 -10.92
N ARG A 92 4.15 15.96 -10.93
CA ARG A 92 5.43 15.21 -10.87
C ARG A 92 5.57 14.43 -9.56
N GLU A 93 5.13 15.03 -8.46
CA GLU A 93 5.22 14.39 -7.15
C GLU A 93 4.20 13.25 -7.04
N TYR A 94 2.98 13.45 -7.53
CA TYR A 94 1.95 12.42 -7.66
C TYR A 94 2.46 11.18 -8.41
N GLU A 95 3.10 11.37 -9.55
CA GLU A 95 3.73 10.29 -10.33
C GLU A 95 4.87 9.62 -9.57
N ARG A 96 5.72 10.41 -8.90
CA ARG A 96 6.85 9.90 -8.10
C ARG A 96 6.38 9.00 -6.97
N VAL A 97 5.43 9.45 -6.15
CA VAL A 97 4.93 8.67 -5.01
C VAL A 97 4.14 7.45 -5.45
N GLY A 98 3.37 7.57 -6.54
CA GLY A 98 2.65 6.44 -7.16
C GLY A 98 3.61 5.36 -7.65
N ALA A 99 4.67 5.75 -8.38
CA ALA A 99 5.70 4.82 -8.84
C ALA A 99 6.46 4.17 -7.67
N HIS A 100 6.76 4.94 -6.61
CA HIS A 100 7.45 4.44 -5.43
C HIS A 100 6.63 3.35 -4.73
N VAL A 101 5.35 3.59 -4.43
CA VAL A 101 4.50 2.59 -3.76
C VAL A 101 4.24 1.38 -4.65
N TYR A 102 4.06 1.57 -5.96
CA TYR A 102 3.91 0.45 -6.89
C TYR A 102 5.13 -0.48 -6.87
N SER A 103 6.34 0.07 -6.94
CA SER A 103 7.57 -0.70 -6.86
C SER A 103 7.74 -1.43 -5.52
N ALA A 104 7.37 -0.76 -4.41
CA ALA A 104 7.44 -1.35 -3.09
C ALA A 104 6.44 -2.52 -2.93
N LEU A 105 5.21 -2.39 -3.46
CA LEU A 105 4.21 -3.46 -3.47
C LEU A 105 4.67 -4.68 -4.28
N LEU A 106 5.26 -4.47 -5.46
CA LEU A 106 5.80 -5.56 -6.27
C LEU A 106 6.94 -6.32 -5.59
N THR A 107 7.68 -5.66 -4.70
CA THR A 107 8.75 -6.29 -3.90
C THR A 107 8.18 -6.99 -2.67
N ALA A 108 7.19 -6.38 -2.01
CA ALA A 108 6.57 -6.89 -0.79
C ALA A 108 5.67 -8.11 -1.02
N LEU A 109 4.94 -8.15 -2.15
CA LEU A 109 4.03 -9.25 -2.47
C LEU A 109 4.73 -10.62 -2.44
N PRO A 110 5.77 -10.89 -3.27
CA PRO A 110 6.46 -12.18 -3.24
C PRO A 110 7.15 -12.44 -1.90
N ALA A 111 7.63 -11.40 -1.20
CA ALA A 111 8.22 -11.57 0.13
C ALA A 111 7.21 -12.05 1.18
N GLY A 112 5.94 -11.64 1.08
CA GLY A 112 4.86 -12.08 1.96
C GLY A 112 4.28 -13.44 1.57
N THR A 113 4.19 -13.75 0.27
CA THR A 113 3.56 -14.98 -0.23
C THR A 113 4.51 -16.16 -0.33
N ASN A 114 5.78 -15.96 -0.69
CA ASN A 114 6.71 -17.04 -1.02
C ASN A 114 7.63 -17.45 0.15
N GLY A 115 7.49 -16.83 1.33
CA GLY A 115 8.22 -17.25 2.52
C GLY A 115 7.89 -18.70 2.87
N ALA A 116 8.90 -19.56 2.99
CA ALA A 116 8.79 -20.89 3.58
C ALA A 116 9.34 -20.84 5.00
#